data_AF-A0A9Q0NAP2-F1
#
_entry.id   AF-A0A9Q0NAP2-F1
#
_cell.length_a   1.000
_cell.length_b   1.000
_cell.length_c   1.000
_cell.angle_alpha   90.00
_cell.angle_beta   90.00
_cell.angle_gamma   90.00
#
_symmetry.space_group_name_H-M   'P 1'
#
loop_
_entity.id
_entity.type
_entity.pdbx_description
1 polymer ?
#
loop_
_entity_poly.entity_id
_entity_poly.type
_entity_poly.pdbx_seq_one_letter_code
_entity_poly.pdbx_strand_id
1 'polypeptide(L)' 'MEKAVMQNAGVNLYENYFESCADSANVLQCYRYPSSEVMCPASKVSFSIESNPKIAVAYSHCKYQLREGNVTCPFMWDI' A
#
# COMPACT_ATOMS: atom_id res chain seq x y z
N MET A 1 -28.20 -40.74 -17.51
CA MET A 1 -28.01 -39.32 -17.86
C MET A 1 -28.63 -38.42 -16.81
N GLU A 2 -29.91 -38.59 -16.48
CA GLU A 2 -30.65 -37.79 -15.48
C GLU A 2 -29.99 -37.72 -14.09
N LYS A 3 -29.48 -38.84 -13.56
CA LYS A 3 -28.76 -38.87 -12.27
C LYS A 3 -27.48 -38.02 -12.25
N ALA A 4 -26.74 -37.98 -13.36
CA ALA A 4 -25.51 -37.19 -13.47
C ALA A 4 -25.82 -35.69 -13.57
N VAL A 5 -26.94 -35.33 -14.22
CA VAL A 5 -27.42 -33.95 -14.29
C VAL A 5 -27.83 -33.46 -12.90
N MET A 6 -28.58 -34.27 -12.13
CA MET A 6 -28.98 -33.91 -10.76
C MET A 6 -27.79 -33.81 -9.80
N GLN A 7 -26.75 -34.65 -9.98
CA GLN A 7 -25.53 -34.56 -9.18
C GLN A 7 -24.73 -33.29 -9.45
N ASN A 8 -24.57 -32.91 -10.72
CA ASN A 8 -23.83 -31.70 -11.10
C ASN A 8 -24.59 -30.39 -10.80
N ALA A 9 -25.92 -30.46 -10.67
CA ALA A 9 -26.76 -29.32 -10.30
C ALA A 9 -26.86 -29.11 -8.77
N GLY A 10 -26.49 -30.11 -7.96
CA GLY A 10 -26.58 -30.04 -6.50
C GLY A 10 -25.55 -29.10 -5.85
N VAL A 11 -24.36 -29.02 -6.44
CA VAL A 11 -23.30 -28.06 -6.06
C VAL A 11 -22.59 -27.63 -7.34
N ASN A 12 -22.51 -26.31 -7.57
CA ASN A 12 -21.80 -25.78 -8.72
C ASN A 12 -20.29 -25.87 -8.51
N LEU A 13 -19.70 -26.99 -8.91
CA LEU A 13 -18.27 -27.29 -8.77
C LEU A 13 -17.37 -26.38 -9.61
N TYR A 14 -17.94 -25.60 -10.53
CA TYR A 14 -17.21 -24.75 -11.47
C TYR A 14 -17.36 -23.25 -11.16
N GLU A 15 -17.92 -22.91 -10.01
CA GLU A 15 -18.06 -21.52 -9.59
C GLU A 15 -16.77 -21.00 -8.95
N ASN A 16 -16.07 -20.13 -9.67
CA ASN A 16 -14.90 -19.43 -9.17
C ASN A 16 -15.33 -18.12 -8.49
N TYR A 17 -15.49 -18.14 -7.17
CA TYR A 17 -15.98 -16.99 -6.38
C TYR A 17 -15.07 -15.73 -6.42
N PHE A 18 -13.84 -15.85 -6.94
CA PHE A 18 -12.85 -14.76 -6.97
C PHE A 18 -12.32 -14.45 -8.38
N GLU A 19 -12.95 -14.98 -9.44
CA GLU A 19 -12.47 -14.84 -10.83
C GLU A 19 -12.45 -13.39 -11.34
N SER A 20 -13.08 -12.46 -10.62
CA SER A 20 -13.17 -11.03 -10.94
C SER A 20 -12.46 -10.11 -9.95
N CYS A 21 -11.70 -10.64 -8.99
CA CYS A 21 -10.81 -9.83 -8.15
C CYS A 21 -9.61 -9.41 -9.00
N ALA A 22 -9.79 -8.42 -9.88
CA ALA A 22 -8.70 -7.83 -10.63
C ALA A 22 -7.71 -7.21 -9.65
N ASP A 23 -6.45 -7.64 -9.71
CA ASP A 23 -5.33 -7.02 -9.01
C ASP A 23 -5.01 -5.65 -9.65
N SER A 24 -5.88 -4.66 -9.46
CA SER A 24 -5.67 -3.30 -9.96
C SER A 24 -4.75 -2.50 -9.02
N ALA A 25 -3.59 -3.05 -8.68
CA ALA A 25 -2.57 -2.34 -7.91
C ALA A 25 -1.77 -1.40 -8.84
N ASN A 26 -2.40 -0.29 -9.23
CA ASN A 26 -1.74 0.74 -10.03
C ASN A 26 -1.07 1.77 -9.11
N VAL A 27 0.25 1.88 -9.20
CA VAL A 27 1.02 2.93 -8.51
C VAL A 27 0.98 4.20 -9.36
N LEU A 28 0.23 5.21 -8.91
CA LEU A 28 0.09 6.48 -9.61
C LEU A 28 1.35 7.35 -9.47
N GLN A 29 1.91 7.45 -8.26
CA GLN A 29 3.04 8.32 -7.96
C GLN A 29 3.88 7.82 -6.78
N CYS A 30 5.20 8.05 -6.86
CA CYS A 30 6.16 7.68 -5.83
C CYS A 30 6.75 8.92 -5.15
N TYR A 31 6.42 9.13 -3.87
CA TYR A 31 6.99 10.19 -3.04
C TYR A 31 8.23 9.68 -2.30
N ARG A 32 9.33 10.44 -2.34
CA ARG A 32 10.64 10.04 -1.79
C ARG A 32 11.20 11.13 -0.88
N TYR A 33 12.12 10.76 0.00
CA TYR A 33 12.82 11.71 0.86
C TYR A 33 13.44 12.84 0.01
N PRO A 34 13.26 14.13 0.36
CA PRO A 34 13.66 15.23 -0.53
C PRO A 34 15.16 15.41 -0.71
N SER A 35 15.99 14.91 0.21
CA SER A 35 17.45 14.97 0.08
C SER A 35 17.99 13.74 -0.67
N SER A 36 18.75 13.99 -1.73
CA SER A 36 19.49 12.95 -2.45
C SER A 36 20.75 12.47 -1.71
N GLU A 37 21.22 13.25 -0.73
CA GLU A 37 22.47 12.98 -0.02
C GLU A 37 22.27 12.12 1.23
N VAL A 38 21.07 12.19 1.82
CA VAL A 38 20.72 11.47 3.04
C VAL A 38 19.53 10.56 2.77
N MET A 39 19.78 9.25 2.73
CA MET A 39 18.70 8.27 2.62
C MET A 39 18.14 7.95 4.02
N CYS A 40 16.94 8.43 4.31
CA CYS A 40 16.22 8.11 5.53
C CYS A 40 15.00 7.24 5.21
N PRO A 41 14.82 6.06 5.85
CA PRO A 41 13.69 5.18 5.57
C PRO A 41 12.38 5.77 6.13
N ALA A 42 11.29 5.59 5.41
CA ALA A 42 9.95 5.96 5.88
C ALA A 42 9.54 5.04 7.04
N SER A 43 9.21 5.63 8.18
CA SER A 43 8.86 4.91 9.40
C SER A 43 7.37 5.02 9.74
N LYS A 44 6.70 6.07 9.26
CA LYS A 44 5.25 6.25 9.45
C LYS A 44 4.63 7.04 8.30
N VAL A 45 3.41 6.66 7.92
CA VAL A 45 2.58 7.37 6.94
C VAL A 45 1.24 7.71 7.60
N SER A 46 0.73 8.91 7.35
CA SER A 46 -0.61 9.34 7.76
C SER A 46 -1.27 10.15 6.66
N PHE A 47 -2.60 10.09 6.61
CA PHE A 47 -3.41 10.76 5.59
C PHE A 47 -4.17 11.93 6.22
N SER A 48 -4.32 13.02 5.45
CA SER A 48 -5.24 14.10 5.80
C SER A 48 -6.68 13.60 5.79
N ILE A 49 -7.49 14.07 6.74
CA ILE A 49 -8.93 13.81 6.80
C ILE A 49 -9.74 14.85 6.00
N GLU A 50 -9.09 15.90 5.49
CA GLU A 50 -9.73 16.99 4.76
C GLU A 50 -9.98 16.62 3.29
N SER A 51 -10.77 17.46 2.60
CA SER A 51 -11.13 17.26 1.20
C SER A 51 -9.96 17.34 0.22
N ASN A 52 -8.82 17.89 0.65
CA ASN A 52 -7.60 17.93 -0.16
C ASN A 52 -6.70 16.74 0.23
N PRO A 53 -6.46 15.78 -0.68
CA PRO A 53 -5.69 14.59 -0.37
C PRO A 53 -4.22 14.96 -0.15
N LYS A 54 -3.80 14.94 1.11
CA LYS A 54 -2.40 15.11 1.50
C LYS A 54 -1.94 13.93 2.32
N ILE A 55 -0.67 13.58 2.17
CA ILE A 55 0.00 12.60 3.03
C ILE A 55 1.11 13.25 3.82
N ALA A 56 1.26 12.86 5.07
CA ALA A 56 2.43 13.14 5.87
C ALA A 56 3.24 11.86 6.04
N VAL A 57 4.54 11.94 5.79
CA VAL A 57 5.47 10.81 5.89
C VAL A 57 6.58 11.19 6.87
N ALA A 58 6.73 10.40 7.93
CA ALA A 58 7.85 10.50 8.86
C ALA A 58 8.97 9.57 8.40
N TYR A 59 10.21 10.06 8.48
CA TYR A 59 11.40 9.32 8.11
C TYR A 59 12.33 9.22 9.33
N SER A 60 12.68 8.00 9.74
CA SER A 60 13.59 7.79 10.87
C SER A 60 14.35 6.46 10.77
N HIS A 61 15.59 6.46 11.27
CA HIS A 61 16.38 5.23 11.40
C HIS A 61 16.09 4.54 12.73
N CYS A 62 15.71 3.26 12.69
CA CYS A 62 15.54 2.45 13.91
C CYS A 62 16.87 2.06 14.57
N LYS A 63 18.02 2.38 13.96
CA LYS A 63 19.34 2.09 14.51
C LYS A 63 19.80 3.26 15.38
N TYR A 64 19.92 3.00 16.69
CA TYR A 64 20.31 3.97 17.72
C TYR A 64 21.70 4.61 17.54
N GLN A 65 22.51 4.16 16.59
CA GLN A 65 23.74 4.85 16.17
C GLN A 65 23.36 5.99 15.21
N LEU A 66 22.76 7.06 15.75
CA LEU A 66 22.64 8.31 15.01
C LEU A 66 24.05 8.87 14.78
N ARG A 67 24.49 8.91 13.51
CA ARG A 67 25.56 9.81 13.12
C ARG A 67 25.06 11.24 13.31
N GLU A 68 25.89 12.10 13.88
CA GLU A 68 25.66 13.54 13.92
C GLU A 68 25.28 14.03 12.50
N GLY A 69 24.13 14.67 12.36
CA GLY A 69 23.59 15.13 11.07
C GLY A 69 22.33 14.43 10.55
N ASN A 70 21.90 13.31 11.15
CA ASN A 70 20.64 12.65 10.79
C ASN A 70 19.43 13.35 11.43
N VAL A 71 19.02 14.48 10.85
CA VAL A 71 17.79 15.17 11.25
C VAL A 71 16.58 14.35 10.78
N THR A 72 15.71 13.97 11.72
CA THR A 72 14.43 13.32 11.40
C THR A 72 13.39 14.41 11.12
N CYS A 73 13.18 14.71 9.85
CA CYS A 73 12.15 15.65 9.41
C CYS A 73 10.99 14.88 8.77
N PRO A 74 9.74 15.03 9.26
CA PRO A 74 8.58 14.60 8.51
C PRO A 74 8.32 15.55 7.33
N PHE A 75 7.78 15.02 6.24
CA PHE A 75 7.41 15.79 5.05
C PHE A 75 5.93 15.57 4.71
N MET A 76 5.32 16.58 4.11
CA MET A 76 3.97 16.50 3.57
C MET A 76 4.00 16.58 2.05
N TRP A 77 3.18 15.76 1.41
CA TRP A 77 3.00 15.72 -0.04
C TRP A 77 1.53 15.94 -0.39
N ASP A 78 1.29 16.75 -1.42
CA ASP A 78 -0.02 16.87 -2.06
C ASP A 78 -0.16 15.73 -3.09
N ILE A 79 -1.33 15.08 -3.16
CA ILE A 79 -1.64 13.96 -4.06
C ILE A 79 -2.51 14.42 -5.23
#